data_AF-A0AAD5E761-F1
#
_entry.id   AF-A0AAD5E761-F1
#
_cell.length_a   1.000
_cell.length_b   1.000
_cell.length_c   1.000
_cell.angle_alpha   90.00
_cell.angle_beta   90.00
_cell.angle_gamma   90.00
#
_symmetry.space_group_name_H-M   'P 1'
#
loop_
_entity.id
_entity.type
_entity.pdbx_description
1 polymer ?
#
loop_
_entity_poly.entity_id
_entity_poly.type
_entity_poly.pdbx_seq_one_letter_code
_entity_poly.pdbx_strand_id
1 'polypeptide(L)'
;MKILSLTTVTSMALLLLPTANCQQQQQTFLSPQEPTYQQPNGLELHGNFLHITDMHPDAWYRIGGLVDSACHDKPRKRKDKGKELAGPLGVSQSDCDAPFGLLEATLDWIGREWKDKIDFVIWTGDNARHDSDSNLPRTRKEIYQLNQRVADLMEKTFGFNPADGPDQHYVPIVPSFGNNDCYPHNIFYEGGPTNPTIRRFLDIWRPFIPYDQLHTFQSGGYFAVDVIPGKIRVLALNTLYFYNSNAAVDGCDTRGDPGRVHMVWLDTQLELARQLKLKVHITGHVPPRPKAYYSSCLREYTRIAQEYSDIIVGHWYGHVNMDHFVLLDEKDDEEDSDDFLNSKEEDVNVLKNIPKYLEDLHRRYRRGVKPNASEQVVINISPPVLPVYLPTFRIVHYNVDDIESPAFGDLHGYSQYFSNVTYWNKHQPKKLPTPLDGEESVKLKKRDEDDLTANDEQSPDDTLDEDAFKRKKPVHNKKKPKKPKQGPMPYLEFALEYTTEKDLGMKDLSRDSWVDLARRLTRKGKESEKFWRSYVDNIFVQTMRNKEL
;
A
#
# COMPACT_ATOMS: atom_id res chain seq x y z
N MET A 1 45.57 -23.72 -77.95
CA MET A 1 46.64 -24.65 -78.36
C MET A 1 47.22 -25.26 -77.09
N LYS A 2 47.20 -26.60 -76.96
CA LYS A 2 47.83 -27.49 -75.92
C LYS A 2 47.27 -27.32 -74.49
N ILE A 3 46.52 -28.25 -73.89
CA ILE A 3 46.71 -29.68 -73.52
C ILE A 3 47.96 -29.95 -72.66
N LEU A 4 47.69 -30.50 -71.45
CA LEU A 4 48.45 -31.41 -70.56
C LEU A 4 48.41 -30.87 -69.11
N SER A 5 47.51 -31.34 -68.25
CA SER A 5 47.61 -32.58 -67.44
C SER A 5 48.97 -32.72 -66.76
N LEU A 6 49.01 -32.53 -65.43
CA LEU A 6 49.70 -33.45 -64.53
C LEU A 6 49.19 -33.26 -63.10
N THR A 7 48.64 -34.35 -62.58
CA THR A 7 48.25 -34.62 -61.21
C THR A 7 49.46 -34.73 -60.29
N THR A 8 49.41 -34.10 -59.12
CA THR A 8 50.12 -34.58 -57.92
C THR A 8 49.31 -34.26 -56.68
N VAL A 9 49.00 -35.33 -55.96
CA VAL A 9 48.29 -35.39 -54.68
C VAL A 9 49.28 -35.07 -53.57
N THR A 10 48.95 -34.10 -52.70
CA THR A 10 49.41 -34.14 -51.31
C THR A 10 48.47 -33.36 -50.39
N SER A 11 47.70 -34.15 -49.65
CA SER A 11 47.08 -33.94 -48.33
C SER A 11 47.58 -32.74 -47.50
N MET A 12 46.69 -31.85 -47.07
CA MET A 12 46.21 -31.77 -45.67
C MET A 12 45.41 -30.48 -45.40
N ALA A 13 44.22 -30.68 -44.83
CA ALA A 13 43.45 -29.78 -43.97
C ALA A 13 43.16 -28.34 -44.47
N LEU A 14 42.06 -28.20 -45.21
CA LEU A 14 41.38 -26.91 -45.38
C LEU A 14 40.19 -26.84 -44.41
N LEU A 15 40.18 -25.79 -43.59
CA LEU A 15 39.11 -25.44 -42.67
C LEU A 15 37.76 -25.37 -43.39
N LEU A 16 36.83 -26.24 -42.99
CA LEU A 16 35.41 -26.07 -43.23
C LEU A 16 34.75 -25.75 -41.89
N LEU A 17 34.29 -24.51 -41.78
CA LEU A 17 33.37 -24.04 -40.76
C LEU A 17 32.15 -24.99 -40.75
N PRO A 18 31.75 -25.54 -39.59
CA PRO A 18 30.47 -26.21 -39.50
C PRO A 18 29.39 -25.12 -39.51
N THR A 19 28.55 -25.14 -40.54
CA THR A 19 27.20 -24.59 -40.47
C THR A 19 26.47 -25.30 -39.32
N ALA A 20 26.38 -24.63 -38.17
CA ALA A 20 25.67 -25.16 -37.03
C ALA A 20 24.17 -25.20 -37.35
N ASN A 21 23.64 -26.42 -37.38
CA ASN A 21 22.22 -26.76 -37.34
C ASN A 21 21.51 -25.90 -36.28
N CYS A 22 20.63 -24.99 -36.70
CA CYS A 22 19.59 -24.46 -35.85
C CYS A 22 18.31 -25.29 -36.06
N GLN A 23 18.36 -26.54 -35.61
CA GLN A 23 17.19 -27.40 -35.40
C GLN A 23 17.39 -28.09 -34.05
N GLN A 24 17.07 -27.36 -32.98
CA GLN A 24 16.56 -27.90 -31.72
C GLN A 24 16.36 -26.75 -30.72
N GLN A 25 15.11 -26.30 -30.60
CA GLN A 25 14.40 -26.01 -29.34
C GLN A 25 13.11 -25.23 -29.65
N GLN A 26 12.22 -25.86 -30.42
CA GLN A 26 10.80 -25.68 -30.18
C GLN A 26 10.44 -26.63 -29.04
N GLN A 27 10.60 -26.17 -27.80
CA GLN A 27 9.91 -26.82 -26.68
C GLN A 27 8.46 -26.35 -26.71
N THR A 28 7.63 -27.23 -27.24
CA THR A 28 6.19 -27.26 -27.04
C THR A 28 5.89 -27.23 -25.53
N PHE A 29 5.51 -26.07 -24.99
CA PHE A 29 4.92 -25.97 -23.67
C PHE A 29 3.42 -26.30 -23.76
N LEU A 30 3.11 -27.60 -23.78
CA LEU A 30 1.78 -28.12 -23.49
C LEU A 30 1.92 -29.44 -22.71
N SER A 31 1.88 -29.33 -21.39
CA SER A 31 1.07 -30.19 -20.53
C SER A 31 0.89 -29.45 -19.21
N PRO A 32 -0.36 -29.24 -18.72
CA PRO A 32 -0.57 -28.86 -17.34
C PRO A 32 -0.16 -30.07 -16.50
N GLN A 33 1.03 -30.02 -15.90
CA GLN A 33 1.21 -30.77 -14.66
C GLN A 33 0.38 -30.02 -13.64
N GLU A 34 -0.74 -30.61 -13.19
CA GLU A 34 -1.39 -30.14 -11.99
C GLU A 34 -0.33 -30.10 -10.89
N PRO A 35 -0.02 -28.92 -10.31
CA PRO A 35 0.73 -28.92 -9.08
C PRO A 35 -0.21 -29.47 -8.01
N THR A 36 -0.04 -30.73 -7.64
CA THR A 36 -0.50 -31.25 -6.36
C THR A 36 0.32 -30.60 -5.26
N TYR A 37 0.09 -29.30 -5.04
CA TYR A 37 0.56 -28.60 -3.85
C TYR A 37 -0.44 -28.90 -2.74
N GLN A 38 -0.14 -29.93 -1.96
CA GLN A 38 -0.73 -30.03 -0.62
C GLN A 38 -0.20 -28.84 0.19
N GLN A 39 -1.11 -28.11 0.84
CA GLN A 39 -0.76 -27.07 1.82
C GLN A 39 0.31 -27.65 2.75
N PRO A 40 1.50 -27.02 2.88
CA PRO A 40 2.61 -27.67 3.58
C PRO A 40 2.31 -28.05 5.03
N ASN A 41 1.27 -27.52 5.70
CA ASN A 41 1.07 -27.74 7.14
C ASN A 41 -0.37 -28.03 7.61
N GLY A 42 -1.40 -28.14 6.75
CA GLY A 42 -2.77 -28.34 7.27
C GLY A 42 -3.23 -27.23 8.23
N LEU A 43 -2.76 -26.00 8.03
CA LEU A 43 -3.18 -24.82 8.79
C LEU A 43 -4.67 -24.56 8.54
N GLU A 44 -5.43 -24.42 9.62
CA GLU A 44 -6.85 -24.09 9.60
C GLU A 44 -7.01 -22.64 9.11
N LEU A 45 -7.75 -22.44 8.02
CA LEU A 45 -8.06 -21.09 7.54
C LEU A 45 -9.14 -20.47 8.42
N HIS A 46 -8.94 -19.21 8.80
CA HIS A 46 -9.86 -18.51 9.66
C HIS A 46 -10.95 -17.73 8.91
N GLY A 47 -10.75 -17.50 7.61
CA GLY A 47 -11.66 -16.72 6.78
C GLY A 47 -11.55 -15.22 7.06
N ASN A 48 -10.39 -14.74 7.51
CA ASN A 48 -10.18 -13.32 7.80
C ASN A 48 -8.88 -12.79 7.19
N PHE A 49 -8.87 -11.55 6.76
CA PHE A 49 -7.63 -10.84 6.45
C PHE A 49 -7.65 -9.39 6.96
N LEU A 50 -6.46 -8.86 7.25
CA LEU A 50 -6.28 -7.49 7.68
C LEU A 50 -6.13 -6.57 6.47
N HIS A 51 -6.85 -5.44 6.45
CA HIS A 51 -6.53 -4.30 5.59
C HIS A 51 -6.13 -3.10 6.45
N ILE A 52 -4.91 -2.60 6.24
CA ILE A 52 -4.31 -1.49 6.96
C ILE A 52 -3.59 -0.54 5.99
N THR A 53 -3.64 0.77 6.24
CA THR A 53 -3.14 1.79 5.30
C THR A 53 -2.68 3.05 6.01
N ASP A 54 -1.88 3.87 5.32
CA ASP A 54 -1.62 5.27 5.64
C ASP A 54 -1.14 5.45 7.09
N MET A 55 0.04 4.90 7.38
CA MET A 55 0.61 4.97 8.73
C MET A 55 1.31 6.29 9.01
N HIS A 56 1.93 6.90 7.99
CA HIS A 56 2.57 8.22 8.06
C HIS A 56 3.41 8.47 9.32
N PRO A 57 4.40 7.62 9.66
CA PRO A 57 5.26 7.88 10.79
C PRO A 57 6.13 9.11 10.57
N ASP A 58 6.20 9.95 11.59
CA ASP A 58 7.05 11.14 11.63
C ASP A 58 8.16 10.99 12.68
N ALA A 59 9.40 11.01 12.18
CA ALA A 59 10.60 10.95 13.02
C ALA A 59 10.87 12.25 13.80
N TRP A 60 10.26 13.36 13.39
CA TRP A 60 10.39 14.68 14.00
C TRP A 60 9.33 14.96 15.06
N TYR A 61 8.25 14.17 15.09
CA TYR A 61 7.17 14.29 16.05
C TYR A 61 7.71 14.37 17.48
N ARG A 62 7.28 15.40 18.21
CA ARG A 62 7.66 15.60 19.60
C ARG A 62 6.46 15.48 20.51
N ILE A 63 6.53 14.57 21.48
CA ILE A 63 5.60 14.55 22.60
C ILE A 63 5.70 15.88 23.35
N GLY A 64 4.56 16.54 23.55
CA GLY A 64 4.46 17.90 24.08
C GLY A 64 4.86 18.99 23.09
N GLY A 65 5.03 18.66 21.81
CA GLY A 65 5.23 19.58 20.70
C GLY A 65 3.97 20.37 20.39
N LEU A 66 4.12 21.48 19.69
CA LEU A 66 3.04 22.36 19.27
C LEU A 66 2.31 21.79 18.05
N VAL A 67 0.98 21.64 18.14
CA VAL A 67 0.19 21.13 17.01
C VAL A 67 0.29 22.05 15.78
N ASP A 68 0.35 23.36 15.99
CA ASP A 68 0.48 24.36 14.92
C ASP A 68 1.87 24.43 14.25
N SER A 69 2.78 23.54 14.62
CA SER A 69 4.10 23.36 13.99
C SER A 69 4.32 21.93 13.49
N ALA A 70 3.24 21.27 13.05
CA ALA A 70 3.26 19.84 12.68
C ALA A 70 3.80 18.96 13.82
N CYS A 71 3.62 19.37 15.09
CA CYS A 71 4.12 18.68 16.27
C CYS A 71 5.66 18.65 16.41
N HIS A 72 6.41 19.46 15.66
CA HIS A 72 7.88 19.47 15.69
C HIS A 72 8.49 20.43 16.73
N ASP A 73 7.85 21.56 17.02
CA ASP A 73 8.42 22.59 17.92
C ASP A 73 7.98 22.46 19.37
N LYS A 74 8.89 22.78 20.29
CA LYS A 74 8.56 22.88 21.71
C LYS A 74 7.85 24.21 22.02
N PRO A 75 6.84 24.22 22.91
CA PRO A 75 6.16 25.44 23.30
C PRO A 75 7.10 26.39 24.06
N ARG A 76 7.02 27.70 23.78
CA ARG A 76 7.73 28.74 24.54
C ARG A 76 6.84 29.24 25.67
N LYS A 77 7.33 29.12 26.92
CA LYS A 77 6.59 29.36 28.19
C LYS A 77 5.58 30.51 28.20
N ARG A 78 5.92 31.67 27.61
CA ARG A 78 5.05 32.85 27.59
C ARG A 78 4.21 32.99 26.31
N LYS A 79 4.77 32.67 25.15
CA LYS A 79 4.15 32.93 23.84
C LYS A 79 3.10 31.87 23.47
N ASP A 80 3.30 30.65 23.94
CA ASP A 80 2.53 29.48 23.50
C ASP A 80 1.66 28.91 24.63
N LYS A 81 1.37 29.73 25.65
CA LYS A 81 0.51 29.33 26.78
C LYS A 81 -0.92 29.12 26.29
N GLY A 82 -1.48 27.94 26.53
CA GLY A 82 -2.86 27.59 26.17
C GLY A 82 -3.03 27.00 24.77
N LYS A 83 -1.96 26.86 24.00
CA LYS A 83 -1.98 26.09 22.75
C LYS A 83 -2.07 24.59 23.00
N GLU A 84 -2.67 23.89 22.06
CA GLU A 84 -2.74 22.43 22.08
C GLU A 84 -1.36 21.81 21.87
N LEU A 85 -1.11 20.70 22.59
CA LEU A 85 0.18 20.02 22.60
C LEU A 85 0.01 18.55 22.23
N ALA A 86 1.02 18.03 21.55
CA ALA A 86 1.05 16.69 21.00
C ALA A 86 1.13 15.60 22.09
N GLY A 87 0.28 14.58 22.02
CA GLY A 87 0.28 13.43 22.93
C GLY A 87 1.28 12.34 22.52
N PRO A 88 1.52 11.31 23.35
CA PRO A 88 2.35 10.16 22.99
C PRO A 88 1.82 9.31 21.83
N LEU A 89 0.50 9.30 21.59
CA LEU A 89 -0.16 8.52 20.53
C LEU A 89 -0.61 9.36 19.33
N GLY A 90 -0.11 10.60 19.19
CA GLY A 90 -0.58 11.51 18.14
C GLY A 90 -1.68 12.46 18.62
N VAL A 91 -2.21 13.25 17.70
CA VAL A 91 -3.32 14.18 17.90
C VAL A 91 -4.32 14.00 16.76
N SER A 92 -5.55 13.62 17.10
CA SER A 92 -6.65 13.48 16.14
C SER A 92 -7.06 14.85 15.57
N GLN A 93 -7.48 14.90 14.29
CA GLN A 93 -8.00 16.11 13.63
C GLN A 93 -6.96 17.24 13.58
N SER A 94 -5.72 16.90 13.22
CA SER A 94 -4.62 17.86 13.07
C SER A 94 -3.74 17.55 11.87
N ASP A 95 -2.88 18.50 11.50
CA ASP A 95 -1.87 18.34 10.44
C ASP A 95 -0.61 17.60 10.91
N CYS A 96 -0.63 17.06 12.14
CA CYS A 96 0.48 16.26 12.65
C CYS A 96 0.41 14.83 12.11
N ASP A 97 1.55 14.36 11.61
CA ASP A 97 1.74 12.96 11.28
C ASP A 97 1.91 12.09 12.54
N ALA A 98 1.93 10.77 12.37
CA ALA A 98 1.89 9.83 13.47
C ALA A 98 3.24 9.69 14.19
N PRO A 99 3.29 9.71 15.54
CA PRO A 99 4.49 9.23 16.23
C PRO A 99 4.66 7.73 16.01
N PHE A 100 5.90 7.25 15.95
CA PHE A 100 6.19 5.80 15.94
C PHE A 100 5.52 5.03 17.08
N GLY A 101 5.34 5.66 18.25
CA GLY A 101 4.63 5.03 19.37
C GLY A 101 3.19 4.65 19.06
N LEU A 102 2.50 5.38 18.16
CA LEU A 102 1.18 4.99 17.68
C LEU A 102 1.26 3.72 16.84
N LEU A 103 2.12 3.69 15.81
CA LEU A 103 2.28 2.54 14.93
C LEU A 103 2.67 1.28 15.69
N GLU A 104 3.66 1.41 16.59
CA GLU A 104 4.15 0.29 17.40
C GLU A 104 3.04 -0.24 18.33
N ALA A 105 2.25 0.64 18.96
CA ALA A 105 1.12 0.22 19.80
C ALA A 105 -0.05 -0.37 18.98
N THR A 106 -0.30 0.14 17.77
CA THR A 106 -1.31 -0.40 16.86
C THR A 106 -0.96 -1.81 16.40
N LEU A 107 0.25 -2.02 15.90
CA LEU A 107 0.68 -3.34 15.43
C LEU A 107 0.89 -4.34 16.58
N ASP A 108 1.28 -3.88 17.78
CA ASP A 108 1.28 -4.73 18.98
C ASP A 108 -0.14 -5.22 19.31
N TRP A 109 -1.12 -4.32 19.35
CA TRP A 109 -2.50 -4.68 19.63
C TRP A 109 -3.04 -5.66 18.60
N ILE A 110 -2.85 -5.39 17.30
CA ILE A 110 -3.31 -6.29 16.23
C ILE A 110 -2.59 -7.63 16.33
N GLY A 111 -1.29 -7.64 16.58
CA GLY A 111 -0.51 -8.87 16.78
C GLY A 111 -1.09 -9.74 17.90
N ARG A 112 -1.42 -9.14 19.05
CA ARG A 112 -2.01 -9.85 20.19
C ARG A 112 -3.42 -10.39 19.93
N GLU A 113 -4.25 -9.62 19.25
CA GLU A 113 -5.68 -9.94 19.13
C GLU A 113 -6.02 -10.73 17.86
N TRP A 114 -5.23 -10.59 16.79
CA TRP A 114 -5.57 -11.03 15.44
C TRP A 114 -4.54 -11.87 14.70
N LYS A 115 -3.24 -11.88 15.08
CA LYS A 115 -2.20 -12.60 14.32
C LYS A 115 -2.59 -14.06 14.01
N ASP A 116 -3.12 -14.76 15.00
CA ASP A 116 -3.53 -16.16 14.91
C ASP A 116 -4.99 -16.35 14.46
N LYS A 117 -5.58 -15.33 13.83
CA LYS A 117 -6.98 -15.33 13.35
C LYS A 117 -7.11 -14.78 11.93
N ILE A 118 -6.00 -14.38 11.30
CA ILE A 118 -5.97 -13.84 9.95
C ILE A 118 -5.12 -14.74 9.07
N ASP A 119 -5.50 -14.83 7.80
CA ASP A 119 -4.86 -15.70 6.83
C ASP A 119 -3.86 -14.93 5.96
N PHE A 120 -4.04 -13.62 5.80
CA PHE A 120 -3.11 -12.72 5.10
C PHE A 120 -3.34 -11.25 5.48
N VAL A 121 -2.45 -10.36 5.01
CA VAL A 121 -2.50 -8.90 5.23
C VAL A 121 -2.40 -8.16 3.90
N ILE A 122 -3.30 -7.21 3.68
CA ILE A 122 -3.22 -6.19 2.63
C ILE A 122 -2.77 -4.87 3.28
N TRP A 123 -1.64 -4.33 2.81
CA TRP A 123 -1.04 -3.10 3.34
C TRP A 123 -0.87 -2.06 2.23
N THR A 124 -1.75 -1.05 2.19
CA THR A 124 -1.85 -0.14 1.04
C THR A 124 -0.97 1.10 1.11
N GLY A 125 0.22 1.01 1.71
CA GLY A 125 1.28 2.02 1.57
C GLY A 125 1.12 3.29 2.43
N ASP A 126 1.89 4.31 2.06
CA ASP A 126 2.00 5.63 2.70
C ASP A 126 2.64 5.58 4.10
N ASN A 127 3.94 5.29 4.07
CA ASN A 127 4.77 5.07 5.25
C ASN A 127 5.79 6.18 5.48
N ALA A 128 5.74 7.26 4.71
CA ALA A 128 6.49 8.47 4.97
C ALA A 128 5.53 9.60 5.29
N ARG A 129 5.84 10.38 6.33
CA ARG A 129 5.12 11.59 6.73
C ARG A 129 4.84 12.55 5.56
N HIS A 130 4.00 13.54 5.80
CA HIS A 130 3.81 14.68 4.92
C HIS A 130 4.92 15.74 5.09
N ASP A 131 5.01 16.66 4.12
CA ASP A 131 5.86 17.85 4.19
C ASP A 131 5.15 19.04 4.88
N SER A 132 4.44 18.77 5.98
CA SER A 132 3.66 19.77 6.73
C SER A 132 4.53 20.84 7.39
N ASP A 133 5.82 20.56 7.64
CA ASP A 133 6.81 21.54 8.09
C ASP A 133 7.77 21.91 6.95
N SER A 134 7.58 23.12 6.41
CA SER A 134 8.40 23.65 5.31
C SER A 134 9.88 23.86 5.67
N ASN A 135 10.23 23.88 6.96
CA ASN A 135 11.63 23.96 7.40
C ASN A 135 12.32 22.59 7.44
N LEU A 136 11.55 21.51 7.38
CA LEU A 136 12.01 20.12 7.43
C LEU A 136 11.41 19.33 6.26
N PRO A 137 11.77 19.67 5.00
CA PRO A 137 11.33 18.88 3.85
C PRO A 137 11.90 17.46 3.93
N ARG A 138 11.11 16.48 3.50
CA ARG A 138 11.51 15.09 3.41
C ARG A 138 12.65 14.93 2.43
N THR A 139 13.51 14.00 2.76
CA THR A 139 14.56 13.53 1.85
C THR A 139 14.25 12.12 1.38
N ARG A 140 14.76 11.75 0.21
CA ARG A 140 14.73 10.36 -0.27
C ARG A 140 15.23 9.37 0.79
N LYS A 141 16.30 9.73 1.50
CA LYS A 141 16.87 8.90 2.58
C LYS A 141 15.88 8.69 3.73
N GLU A 142 15.22 9.75 4.17
CA GLU A 142 14.19 9.67 5.21
C GLU A 142 13.03 8.77 4.78
N ILE A 143 12.49 8.95 3.57
CA ILE A 143 11.40 8.13 3.02
C ILE A 143 11.76 6.64 3.05
N TYR A 144 12.97 6.29 2.60
CA TYR A 144 13.44 4.89 2.62
C TYR A 144 13.66 4.34 4.04
N GLN A 145 14.06 5.19 4.98
CA GLN A 145 14.23 4.79 6.38
C GLN A 145 12.90 4.55 7.07
N LEU A 146 11.91 5.41 6.82
CA LEU A 146 10.56 5.25 7.36
C LEU A 146 9.90 3.99 6.78
N ASN A 147 9.99 3.78 5.47
CA ASN A 147 9.49 2.56 4.82
C ASN A 147 10.15 1.28 5.35
N GLN A 148 11.48 1.28 5.53
CA GLN A 148 12.17 0.15 6.16
C GLN A 148 11.64 -0.10 7.58
N ARG A 149 11.47 0.95 8.38
CA ARG A 149 11.01 0.83 9.77
C ARG A 149 9.61 0.26 9.87
N VAL A 150 8.70 0.64 8.96
CA VAL A 150 7.34 0.06 8.93
C VAL A 150 7.38 -1.38 8.42
N ALA A 151 8.15 -1.69 7.37
CA ALA A 151 8.34 -3.06 6.89
C ALA A 151 8.88 -3.98 8.00
N ASP A 152 9.87 -3.54 8.77
CA ASP A 152 10.42 -4.30 9.90
C ASP A 152 9.35 -4.57 10.97
N LEU A 153 8.45 -3.62 11.23
CA LEU A 153 7.34 -3.81 12.19
C LEU A 153 6.30 -4.79 11.65
N MET A 154 5.94 -4.71 10.37
CA MET A 154 5.02 -5.64 9.71
C MET A 154 5.57 -7.07 9.72
N GLU A 155 6.84 -7.25 9.36
CA GLU A 155 7.52 -8.54 9.41
C GLU A 155 7.61 -9.07 10.85
N LYS A 156 7.92 -8.20 11.83
CA LYS A 156 7.93 -8.60 13.24
C LYS A 156 6.56 -9.08 13.71
N THR A 157 5.48 -8.40 13.33
CA THR A 157 4.14 -8.71 13.82
C THR A 157 3.55 -9.95 13.14
N PHE A 158 3.68 -10.08 11.82
CA PHE A 158 2.98 -11.11 11.03
C PHE A 158 3.90 -12.10 10.31
N GLY A 159 5.17 -11.75 10.14
CA GLY A 159 6.13 -12.57 9.41
C GLY A 159 6.55 -13.82 10.17
N PHE A 160 7.35 -14.64 9.49
CA PHE A 160 7.93 -15.84 10.07
C PHE A 160 8.97 -15.46 11.14
N ASN A 161 8.83 -16.03 12.33
CA ASN A 161 9.71 -15.86 13.46
C ASN A 161 10.12 -17.25 13.96
N PRO A 162 11.36 -17.69 13.69
CA PRO A 162 11.84 -19.00 14.12
C PRO A 162 11.69 -19.27 15.63
N ALA A 163 11.58 -18.23 16.46
CA ALA A 163 11.33 -18.35 17.89
C ALA A 163 9.90 -18.83 18.23
N ASP A 164 8.94 -18.66 17.32
CA ASP A 164 7.52 -19.03 17.49
C ASP A 164 7.28 -20.55 17.31
N GLY A 165 8.32 -21.31 16.94
CA GLY A 165 8.29 -22.77 16.85
C GLY A 165 8.06 -23.33 15.43
N PRO A 166 8.08 -24.67 15.28
CA PRO A 166 8.02 -25.34 13.98
C PRO A 166 6.62 -25.32 13.32
N ASP A 167 5.57 -25.12 14.10
CA ASP A 167 4.16 -25.10 13.65
C ASP A 167 3.67 -23.68 13.30
N GLN A 168 4.60 -22.76 13.01
CA GLN A 168 4.28 -21.35 12.85
C GLN A 168 3.34 -21.11 11.65
N HIS A 169 2.25 -20.38 11.93
CA HIS A 169 1.37 -19.78 10.93
C HIS A 169 2.10 -18.62 10.23
N TYR A 170 2.52 -18.82 8.98
CA TYR A 170 3.04 -17.75 8.15
C TYR A 170 1.87 -16.96 7.57
N VAL A 171 1.82 -15.65 7.83
CA VAL A 171 0.80 -14.75 7.29
C VAL A 171 1.41 -13.96 6.13
N PRO A 172 1.02 -14.21 4.86
CA PRO A 172 1.48 -13.41 3.73
C PRO A 172 1.11 -11.94 3.90
N ILE A 173 2.06 -11.04 3.64
CA ILE A 173 1.88 -9.59 3.70
C ILE A 173 2.02 -9.05 2.28
N VAL A 174 1.02 -8.32 1.79
CA VAL A 174 0.98 -7.78 0.43
C VAL A 174 1.01 -6.25 0.46
N PRO A 175 2.20 -5.63 0.38
CA PRO A 175 2.33 -4.17 0.33
C PRO A 175 1.96 -3.57 -1.04
N SER A 176 1.49 -2.32 -1.04
CA SER A 176 1.42 -1.44 -2.21
C SER A 176 2.16 -0.13 -1.96
N PHE A 177 2.62 0.53 -3.03
CA PHE A 177 3.26 1.85 -2.92
C PHE A 177 2.25 2.95 -2.68
N GLY A 178 2.52 3.80 -1.68
CA GLY A 178 1.84 5.06 -1.50
C GLY A 178 2.47 6.24 -2.23
N ASN A 179 1.73 7.34 -2.40
CA ASN A 179 2.22 8.52 -3.10
C ASN A 179 3.26 9.32 -2.27
N ASN A 180 3.32 9.07 -0.96
CA ASN A 180 4.37 9.57 -0.06
C ASN A 180 5.61 8.67 0.01
N ASP A 181 5.54 7.45 -0.53
CA ASP A 181 6.66 6.50 -0.54
C ASP A 181 7.66 6.73 -1.70
N CYS A 182 7.41 7.75 -2.51
CA CYS A 182 8.24 8.15 -3.65
C CYS A 182 8.88 9.53 -3.45
N TYR A 183 9.96 9.80 -4.20
CA TYR A 183 10.67 11.07 -4.17
C TYR A 183 11.03 11.53 -5.59
N PRO A 184 10.59 12.73 -6.02
CA PRO A 184 9.72 13.69 -5.32
C PRO A 184 8.30 13.16 -5.02
N HIS A 185 7.55 13.84 -4.15
CA HIS A 185 6.17 13.48 -3.81
C HIS A 185 5.29 13.30 -5.06
N ASN A 186 4.47 12.24 -5.10
CA ASN A 186 3.64 11.81 -6.24
C ASN A 186 4.40 11.37 -7.50
N ILE A 187 5.73 11.56 -7.58
CA ILE A 187 6.49 11.30 -8.79
C ILE A 187 7.13 9.91 -8.72
N PHE A 188 6.50 8.96 -9.41
CA PHE A 188 7.04 7.63 -9.61
C PHE A 188 7.47 7.46 -11.08
N TYR A 189 8.77 7.42 -11.31
CA TYR A 189 9.35 7.21 -12.63
C TYR A 189 9.13 5.78 -13.13
N GLU A 190 9.26 5.57 -14.45
CA GLU A 190 9.24 4.25 -15.07
C GLU A 190 10.12 3.25 -14.30
N GLY A 191 9.65 2.00 -14.21
CA GLY A 191 10.36 0.94 -13.53
C GLY A 191 11.59 0.46 -14.30
N GLY A 192 12.20 -0.61 -13.80
CA GLY A 192 13.45 -1.16 -14.32
C GLY A 192 14.62 -1.06 -13.34
N PRO A 193 15.76 -1.69 -13.66
CA PRO A 193 16.90 -1.83 -12.75
C PRO A 193 17.57 -0.51 -12.35
N THR A 194 17.38 0.55 -13.14
CA THR A 194 17.96 1.87 -12.90
C THR A 194 17.08 2.76 -12.01
N ASN A 195 15.81 2.38 -11.77
CA ASN A 195 14.92 3.14 -10.89
C ASN A 195 15.36 2.98 -9.43
N PRO A 196 15.81 4.05 -8.74
CA PRO A 196 16.37 3.95 -7.40
C PRO A 196 15.31 3.56 -6.35
N THR A 197 14.05 3.97 -6.53
CA THR A 197 12.95 3.61 -5.64
C THR A 197 12.66 2.13 -5.75
N ILE A 198 12.50 1.60 -6.97
CA ILE A 198 12.29 0.16 -7.20
C ILE A 198 13.43 -0.66 -6.60
N ARG A 199 14.68 -0.29 -6.88
CA ARG A 199 15.84 -1.02 -6.35
C ARG A 199 15.84 -1.04 -4.83
N ARG A 200 15.59 0.11 -4.18
CA ARG A 200 15.59 0.18 -2.72
C ARG A 200 14.42 -0.60 -2.11
N PHE A 201 13.24 -0.53 -2.71
CA PHE A 201 12.08 -1.24 -2.21
C PHE A 201 12.12 -2.74 -2.50
N LEU A 202 12.83 -3.18 -3.53
CA LEU A 202 13.12 -4.60 -3.73
C LEU A 202 13.93 -5.18 -2.55
N ASP A 203 14.82 -4.38 -1.94
CA ASP A 203 15.52 -4.77 -0.72
C ASP A 203 14.60 -4.73 0.51
N ILE A 204 13.81 -3.66 0.68
CA ILE A 204 12.93 -3.46 1.85
C ILE A 204 11.82 -4.52 1.88
N TRP A 205 11.18 -4.77 0.75
CA TRP A 205 10.05 -5.71 0.62
C TRP A 205 10.48 -7.10 0.17
N ARG A 206 11.77 -7.41 0.20
CA ARG A 206 12.29 -8.74 -0.12
C ARG A 206 11.56 -9.88 0.63
N PRO A 207 11.19 -9.74 1.92
CA PRO A 207 10.46 -10.78 2.64
C PRO A 207 9.01 -11.00 2.16
N PHE A 208 8.44 -10.02 1.45
CA PHE A 208 7.01 -9.98 1.08
C PHE A 208 6.77 -10.30 -0.40
N ILE A 209 7.79 -10.18 -1.25
CA ILE A 209 7.67 -10.41 -2.70
C ILE A 209 8.06 -11.87 -3.01
N PRO A 210 7.16 -12.67 -3.60
CA PRO A 210 7.48 -14.03 -4.04
C PRO A 210 8.68 -14.05 -5.00
N TYR A 211 9.47 -15.13 -4.94
CA TYR A 211 10.71 -15.22 -5.71
C TYR A 211 10.49 -15.16 -7.23
N ASP A 212 9.41 -15.75 -7.73
CA ASP A 212 9.00 -15.72 -9.13
C ASP A 212 8.51 -14.33 -9.59
N GLN A 213 8.20 -13.43 -8.65
CA GLN A 213 7.67 -12.09 -8.93
C GLN A 213 8.72 -10.99 -8.90
N LEU A 214 9.97 -11.31 -8.56
CA LEU A 214 11.04 -10.32 -8.40
C LEU A 214 11.30 -9.53 -9.69
N HIS A 215 11.26 -10.19 -10.85
CA HIS A 215 11.45 -9.52 -12.13
C HIS A 215 10.26 -8.61 -12.49
N THR A 216 9.04 -9.06 -12.21
CA THR A 216 7.81 -8.25 -12.36
C THR A 216 7.88 -7.01 -11.48
N PHE A 217 8.24 -7.18 -10.20
CA PHE A 217 8.43 -6.08 -9.28
C PHE A 217 9.51 -5.12 -9.76
N GLN A 218 10.65 -5.63 -10.25
CA GLN A 218 11.71 -4.80 -10.79
C GLN A 218 11.26 -4.01 -12.03
N SER A 219 10.32 -4.55 -12.81
CA SER A 219 9.81 -3.91 -14.04
C SER A 219 8.89 -2.73 -13.75
N GLY A 220 8.17 -2.71 -12.61
CA GLY A 220 7.21 -1.64 -12.36
C GLY A 220 6.73 -1.42 -10.91
N GLY A 221 7.20 -2.20 -9.95
CA GLY A 221 6.83 -2.07 -8.54
C GLY A 221 5.45 -2.66 -8.21
N TYR A 222 4.92 -3.50 -9.10
CA TYR A 222 3.69 -4.27 -8.92
C TYR A 222 4.02 -5.77 -9.01
N PHE A 223 3.19 -6.60 -8.39
CA PHE A 223 3.42 -8.04 -8.29
C PHE A 223 2.15 -8.79 -7.87
N ALA A 224 2.17 -10.12 -7.99
CA ALA A 224 1.10 -11.00 -7.55
C ALA A 224 1.52 -11.85 -6.34
N VAL A 225 0.59 -12.21 -5.46
CA VAL A 225 0.83 -13.14 -4.36
C VAL A 225 -0.32 -14.13 -4.27
N ASP A 226 -0.03 -15.43 -4.35
CA ASP A 226 -0.99 -16.49 -4.02
C ASP A 226 -1.09 -16.62 -2.50
N VAL A 227 -1.92 -15.79 -1.89
CA VAL A 227 -2.09 -15.74 -0.42
C VAL A 227 -2.72 -17.02 0.10
N ILE A 228 -3.65 -17.62 -0.65
CA ILE A 228 -4.11 -18.99 -0.46
C ILE A 228 -3.76 -19.79 -1.73
N PRO A 229 -2.71 -20.62 -1.70
CA PRO A 229 -2.23 -21.36 -2.87
C PRO A 229 -3.34 -22.07 -3.65
N GLY A 230 -3.42 -21.79 -4.96
CA GLY A 230 -4.38 -22.40 -5.87
C GLY A 230 -5.84 -21.98 -5.69
N LYS A 231 -6.14 -21.01 -4.80
CA LYS A 231 -7.50 -20.56 -4.53
C LYS A 231 -7.67 -19.03 -4.54
N ILE A 232 -6.78 -18.29 -3.87
CA ILE A 232 -6.89 -16.82 -3.75
C ILE A 232 -5.57 -16.14 -4.10
N ARG A 233 -5.64 -15.18 -5.03
CA ARG A 233 -4.51 -14.33 -5.46
C ARG A 233 -4.78 -12.87 -5.12
N VAL A 234 -3.75 -12.17 -4.65
CA VAL A 234 -3.76 -10.71 -4.50
C VAL A 234 -2.86 -10.11 -5.58
N LEU A 235 -3.37 -9.13 -6.33
CA LEU A 235 -2.61 -8.34 -7.30
C LEU A 235 -2.32 -6.96 -6.69
N ALA A 236 -1.06 -6.72 -6.35
CA ALA A 236 -0.60 -5.44 -5.81
C ALA A 236 -0.18 -4.51 -6.95
N LEU A 237 -0.95 -3.43 -7.14
CA LEU A 237 -0.75 -2.46 -8.20
C LEU A 237 0.15 -1.31 -7.73
N ASN A 238 1.01 -0.83 -8.62
CA ASN A 238 1.60 0.49 -8.49
C ASN A 238 0.66 1.53 -9.13
N THR A 239 -0.25 2.08 -8.32
CA THR A 239 -1.28 3.02 -8.78
C THR A 239 -0.72 4.38 -9.21
N LEU A 240 0.54 4.68 -8.89
CA LEU A 240 1.18 5.94 -9.28
C LEU A 240 1.40 6.04 -10.79
N TYR A 241 1.39 4.92 -11.52
CA TYR A 241 1.39 4.96 -12.99
C TYR A 241 0.04 5.36 -13.60
N PHE A 242 -1.03 5.33 -12.81
CA PHE A 242 -2.37 5.76 -13.23
C PHE A 242 -2.72 7.15 -12.69
N TYR A 243 -1.99 7.60 -11.67
CA TYR A 243 -2.27 8.82 -10.91
C TYR A 243 -1.94 10.09 -11.71
N ASN A 244 -2.93 10.97 -11.90
CA ASN A 244 -2.79 12.17 -12.73
C ASN A 244 -1.90 13.27 -12.12
N SER A 245 -1.58 13.17 -10.82
CA SER A 245 -0.60 14.02 -10.16
C SER A 245 0.83 13.50 -10.32
N ASN A 246 1.02 12.31 -10.91
CA ASN A 246 2.33 11.85 -11.33
C ASN A 246 2.68 12.44 -12.71
N ALA A 247 3.50 13.49 -12.70
CA ALA A 247 3.96 14.17 -13.91
C ALA A 247 5.05 13.41 -14.69
N ALA A 248 5.54 12.25 -14.19
CA ALA A 248 6.54 11.43 -14.87
C ALA A 248 5.94 10.35 -15.79
N VAL A 249 4.61 10.24 -15.85
CA VAL A 249 3.89 9.30 -16.72
C VAL A 249 2.77 10.03 -17.46
N ASP A 250 2.32 9.49 -18.59
CA ASP A 250 1.32 10.13 -19.46
C ASP A 250 0.10 9.22 -19.73
N GLY A 251 -0.45 8.65 -18.66
CA GLY A 251 -1.67 7.83 -18.73
C GLY A 251 -1.49 6.47 -19.39
N CYS A 252 -2.54 6.00 -20.08
CA CYS A 252 -2.65 4.62 -20.54
C CYS A 252 -2.96 4.47 -22.05
N ASP A 253 -2.82 5.53 -22.85
CA ASP A 253 -3.11 5.47 -24.28
C ASP A 253 -1.92 4.97 -25.13
N THR A 254 -0.68 5.33 -24.76
CA THR A 254 0.50 4.96 -25.54
C THR A 254 1.06 3.61 -25.09
N ARG A 255 1.41 2.74 -26.04
CA ARG A 255 1.95 1.38 -25.76
C ARG A 255 3.17 1.36 -24.84
N GLY A 256 4.02 2.39 -24.87
CA GLY A 256 5.24 2.46 -24.08
C GLY A 256 5.07 3.13 -22.72
N ASP A 257 3.93 3.78 -22.45
CA ASP A 257 3.73 4.45 -21.17
C ASP A 257 3.64 3.42 -20.04
N PRO A 258 4.25 3.67 -18.86
CA PRO A 258 4.20 2.76 -17.73
C PRO A 258 2.78 2.36 -17.33
N GLY A 259 1.82 3.29 -17.44
CA GLY A 259 0.40 3.03 -17.18
C GLY A 259 -0.18 1.98 -18.14
N ARG A 260 0.05 2.11 -19.46
CA ARG A 260 -0.43 1.14 -20.44
C ARG A 260 0.21 -0.23 -20.27
N VAL A 261 1.52 -0.28 -20.05
CA VAL A 261 2.24 -1.55 -19.79
C VAL A 261 1.67 -2.25 -18.57
N HIS A 262 1.38 -1.50 -17.50
CA HIS A 262 0.79 -2.04 -16.28
C HIS A 262 -0.65 -2.55 -16.49
N MET A 263 -1.49 -1.86 -17.27
CA MET A 263 -2.83 -2.36 -17.61
C MET A 263 -2.77 -3.69 -18.39
N VAL A 264 -1.83 -3.84 -19.32
CA VAL A 264 -1.62 -5.11 -20.05
C VAL A 264 -1.19 -6.22 -19.09
N TRP A 265 -0.33 -5.91 -18.10
CA TRP A 265 0.03 -6.87 -17.06
C TRP A 265 -1.18 -7.29 -16.22
N LEU A 266 -2.00 -6.33 -15.78
CA LEU A 266 -3.20 -6.59 -14.98
C LEU A 266 -4.18 -7.51 -15.73
N ASP A 267 -4.51 -7.18 -16.98
CA ASP A 267 -5.37 -7.98 -17.85
C ASP A 267 -4.82 -9.41 -18.01
N THR A 268 -3.52 -9.55 -18.26
CA THR A 268 -2.86 -10.86 -18.39
C THR A 268 -2.93 -11.67 -17.09
N GLN A 269 -2.73 -11.04 -15.93
CA GLN A 269 -2.81 -11.73 -14.63
C GLN A 269 -4.23 -12.21 -14.32
N LEU A 270 -5.24 -11.41 -14.67
CA LEU A 270 -6.64 -11.76 -14.47
C LEU A 270 -7.09 -12.89 -15.39
N GLU A 271 -6.68 -12.87 -16.66
CA GLU A 271 -6.93 -13.97 -17.59
C GLU A 271 -6.31 -15.29 -17.09
N LEU A 272 -5.06 -15.25 -16.62
CA LEU A 272 -4.41 -16.42 -16.00
C LEU A 272 -5.14 -16.88 -14.74
N ALA A 273 -5.55 -15.96 -13.87
CA ALA A 273 -6.30 -16.29 -12.66
C ALA A 273 -7.65 -16.94 -12.98
N ARG A 274 -8.36 -16.45 -14.01
CA ARG A 274 -9.62 -17.04 -14.48
C ARG A 274 -9.42 -18.45 -14.99
N GLN A 275 -8.39 -18.70 -15.81
CA GLN A 275 -8.05 -20.03 -16.30
C GLN A 275 -7.74 -21.01 -15.16
N LEU A 276 -7.08 -20.51 -14.11
CA LEU A 276 -6.75 -21.26 -12.89
C LEU A 276 -7.91 -21.31 -11.87
N LYS A 277 -9.06 -20.69 -12.16
CA LYS A 277 -10.24 -20.61 -11.28
C LYS A 277 -9.93 -20.01 -9.91
N LEU A 278 -9.04 -19.04 -9.85
CA LEU A 278 -8.70 -18.31 -8.63
C LEU A 278 -9.71 -17.19 -8.37
N LYS A 279 -9.96 -16.89 -7.10
CA LYS A 279 -10.52 -15.59 -6.69
C LYS A 279 -9.41 -14.56 -6.58
N VAL A 280 -9.70 -13.32 -6.97
CA VAL A 280 -8.70 -12.25 -7.03
C VAL A 280 -9.10 -11.06 -6.16
N HIS A 281 -8.16 -10.62 -5.33
CA HIS A 281 -8.20 -9.28 -4.74
C HIS A 281 -7.27 -8.36 -5.51
N ILE A 282 -7.71 -7.14 -5.78
CA ILE A 282 -6.88 -6.08 -6.35
C ILE A 282 -6.60 -5.07 -5.24
N THR A 283 -5.34 -4.69 -5.09
CA THR A 283 -4.93 -3.70 -4.09
C THR A 283 -4.00 -2.66 -4.68
N GLY A 284 -4.06 -1.45 -4.14
CA GLY A 284 -3.22 -0.32 -4.52
C GLY A 284 -3.42 0.81 -3.52
N HIS A 285 -2.75 1.94 -3.70
CA HIS A 285 -2.87 3.05 -2.76
C HIS A 285 -3.94 4.07 -3.19
N VAL A 286 -3.70 4.77 -4.30
CA VAL A 286 -4.62 5.76 -4.85
C VAL A 286 -5.81 5.02 -5.46
N PRO A 287 -7.05 5.24 -5.01
CA PRO A 287 -8.20 4.54 -5.56
C PRO A 287 -8.50 5.01 -7.00
N PRO A 288 -8.97 4.10 -7.88
CA PRO A 288 -9.48 4.47 -9.19
C PRO A 288 -10.72 5.35 -9.00
N ARG A 289 -10.62 6.60 -9.45
CA ARG A 289 -11.72 7.57 -9.43
C ARG A 289 -11.46 8.69 -10.43
N PRO A 290 -12.51 9.33 -10.96
CA PRO A 290 -12.35 10.53 -11.76
C PRO A 290 -11.54 11.59 -11.02
N LYS A 291 -10.72 12.32 -11.77
CA LYS A 291 -9.79 13.36 -11.26
C LYS A 291 -8.65 12.87 -10.37
N ALA A 292 -8.58 11.61 -9.96
CA ALA A 292 -7.36 11.03 -9.41
C ALA A 292 -6.58 10.29 -10.50
N TYR A 293 -7.25 9.47 -11.31
CA TYR A 293 -6.58 8.78 -12.41
C TYR A 293 -6.58 9.62 -13.68
N TYR A 294 -5.58 9.40 -14.54
CA TYR A 294 -5.68 9.77 -15.96
C TYR A 294 -6.92 9.11 -16.55
N SER A 295 -7.74 9.84 -17.32
CA SER A 295 -9.00 9.31 -17.86
C SER A 295 -8.80 8.06 -18.73
N SER A 296 -7.69 7.97 -19.47
CA SER A 296 -7.38 6.75 -20.23
C SER A 296 -7.09 5.54 -19.34
N CYS A 297 -6.48 5.76 -18.18
CA CYS A 297 -6.26 4.70 -17.20
C CYS A 297 -7.54 4.35 -16.44
N LEU A 298 -8.39 5.33 -16.09
CA LEU A 298 -9.65 5.04 -15.42
C LEU A 298 -10.56 4.18 -16.31
N ARG A 299 -10.72 4.57 -17.58
CA ARG A 299 -11.48 3.82 -18.57
C ARG A 299 -11.00 2.38 -18.71
N GLU A 300 -9.69 2.19 -18.92
CA GLU A 300 -9.12 0.86 -19.12
C GLU A 300 -9.20 0.00 -17.85
N TYR A 301 -8.96 0.60 -16.68
CA TYR A 301 -9.12 -0.09 -15.41
C TYR A 301 -10.57 -0.56 -15.20
N THR A 302 -11.54 0.32 -15.42
CA THR A 302 -12.96 0.01 -15.24
C THR A 302 -13.40 -1.08 -16.22
N ARG A 303 -13.00 -1.00 -17.48
CA ARG A 303 -13.25 -2.03 -18.50
C ARG A 303 -12.71 -3.40 -18.06
N ILE A 304 -11.44 -3.46 -17.63
CA ILE A 304 -10.82 -4.70 -17.13
C ILE A 304 -11.56 -5.21 -15.88
N ALA A 305 -11.84 -4.36 -14.91
CA ALA A 305 -12.51 -4.75 -13.68
C ALA A 305 -13.93 -5.30 -13.92
N GLN A 306 -14.67 -4.72 -14.88
CA GLN A 306 -15.97 -5.24 -15.32
C GLN A 306 -15.82 -6.58 -16.04
N GLU A 307 -14.86 -6.69 -16.96
CA GLU A 307 -14.58 -7.90 -17.74
C GLU A 307 -14.31 -9.09 -16.83
N TYR A 308 -13.55 -8.91 -15.74
CA TYR A 308 -13.18 -9.95 -14.77
C TYR A 308 -13.98 -9.94 -13.46
N SER A 309 -15.18 -9.36 -13.47
CA SER A 309 -16.06 -9.26 -12.29
C SER A 309 -16.55 -10.60 -11.73
N ASP A 310 -16.40 -11.69 -12.46
CA ASP A 310 -16.70 -13.06 -12.04
C ASP A 310 -15.63 -13.65 -11.08
N ILE A 311 -14.39 -13.19 -11.18
CA ILE A 311 -13.26 -13.68 -10.35
C ILE A 311 -12.72 -12.63 -9.38
N ILE A 312 -12.89 -11.34 -9.66
CA ILE A 312 -12.47 -10.28 -8.75
C ILE A 312 -13.49 -10.18 -7.60
N VAL A 313 -13.05 -10.48 -6.39
CA VAL A 313 -13.89 -10.47 -5.18
C VAL A 313 -13.76 -9.18 -4.37
N GLY A 314 -12.71 -8.38 -4.58
CA GLY A 314 -12.57 -7.10 -3.88
C GLY A 314 -11.45 -6.22 -4.40
N HIS A 315 -11.68 -4.91 -4.28
CA HIS A 315 -10.76 -3.83 -4.63
C HIS A 315 -10.47 -3.00 -3.37
N TRP A 316 -9.20 -2.92 -2.95
CA TRP A 316 -8.80 -2.41 -1.64
C TRP A 316 -7.76 -1.28 -1.75
N TYR A 317 -8.14 -0.08 -1.30
CA TYR A 317 -7.35 1.15 -1.43
C TYR A 317 -7.33 2.00 -0.16
N GLY A 318 -6.44 2.99 -0.11
CA GLY A 318 -6.26 3.95 0.99
C GLY A 318 -6.30 5.39 0.46
N HIS A 319 -5.27 6.20 0.81
CA HIS A 319 -4.96 7.55 0.27
C HIS A 319 -5.92 8.66 0.69
N VAL A 320 -7.23 8.45 0.54
CA VAL A 320 -8.26 9.47 0.77
C VAL A 320 -8.50 9.71 2.27
N ASN A 321 -8.01 8.81 3.13
CA ASN A 321 -8.09 8.89 4.58
C ASN A 321 -9.51 8.90 5.16
N MET A 322 -10.50 8.39 4.42
CA MET A 322 -11.92 8.36 4.80
C MET A 322 -12.55 7.00 4.51
N ASP A 323 -13.42 6.53 5.39
CA ASP A 323 -14.09 5.23 5.26
C ASP A 323 -15.29 5.28 4.31
N HIS A 324 -15.09 4.88 3.06
CA HIS A 324 -16.18 4.85 2.10
C HIS A 324 -15.90 3.90 0.94
N PHE A 325 -16.85 3.81 0.02
CA PHE A 325 -16.67 3.08 -1.23
C PHE A 325 -16.98 3.98 -2.41
N VAL A 326 -16.52 3.58 -3.59
CA VAL A 326 -16.88 4.21 -4.86
C VAL A 326 -17.53 3.15 -5.75
N LEU A 327 -18.57 3.57 -6.47
CA LEU A 327 -19.14 2.81 -7.56
C LEU A 327 -18.62 3.41 -8.86
N LEU A 328 -17.90 2.61 -9.64
CA LEU A 328 -17.35 3.00 -10.94
C LEU A 328 -18.16 2.41 -12.09
N ASP A 329 -18.31 3.20 -13.16
CA ASP A 329 -18.90 2.83 -14.44
C ASP A 329 -18.04 3.36 -15.60
N GLU A 330 -18.12 2.75 -16.79
CA GLU A 330 -17.36 3.18 -17.99
C GLU A 330 -17.64 4.64 -18.36
N LYS A 331 -18.81 5.16 -18.00
CA LYS A 331 -19.25 6.53 -18.30
C LYS A 331 -18.71 7.59 -17.34
N ASP A 332 -18.02 7.18 -16.28
CA ASP A 332 -17.51 8.11 -15.27
C ASP A 332 -16.43 9.06 -15.82
N ASP A 333 -15.78 8.70 -16.93
CA ASP A 333 -14.80 9.57 -17.61
C ASP A 333 -15.44 10.71 -18.44
N GLU A 334 -16.70 10.57 -18.86
CA GLU A 334 -17.35 11.49 -19.82
C GLU A 334 -18.20 12.58 -19.14
N GLU A 335 -18.82 12.30 -17.99
CA GLU A 335 -19.76 13.23 -17.33
C GLU A 335 -19.10 14.14 -16.28
N ASP A 336 -17.90 13.82 -15.80
CA ASP A 336 -17.22 14.54 -14.70
C ASP A 336 -16.30 15.68 -15.20
N SER A 337 -16.22 15.91 -16.52
CA SER A 337 -15.45 17.01 -17.13
C SER A 337 -16.06 18.40 -16.94
N ASP A 338 -17.37 18.48 -16.65
CA ASP A 338 -18.14 19.73 -16.62
C ASP A 338 -18.32 20.33 -15.20
N ASP A 339 -17.77 19.72 -14.15
CA ASP A 339 -18.00 20.16 -12.77
C ASP A 339 -16.79 20.93 -12.18
N PHE A 340 -17.10 22.14 -11.69
CA PHE A 340 -16.30 23.31 -11.28
C PHE A 340 -15.24 23.10 -10.15
N LEU A 341 -14.50 21.98 -10.16
CA LEU A 341 -13.38 21.69 -9.26
C LEU A 341 -12.19 21.25 -10.09
N ASN A 342 -11.35 22.23 -10.40
CA ASN A 342 -10.16 22.10 -11.21
C ASN A 342 -8.96 22.45 -10.32
N SER A 343 -8.52 21.54 -9.46
CA SER A 343 -7.22 21.73 -8.81
C SER A 343 -6.51 20.40 -8.55
N LYS A 344 -5.26 20.32 -9.01
CA LYS A 344 -4.26 19.27 -8.73
C LYS A 344 -3.81 19.28 -7.25
N GLU A 345 -4.48 20.03 -6.38
CA GLU A 345 -4.11 20.29 -4.98
C GLU A 345 -5.06 19.64 -3.95
N GLU A 346 -6.12 18.96 -4.41
CA GLU A 346 -7.22 18.51 -3.54
C GLU A 346 -6.98 17.19 -2.80
N ASP A 347 -6.08 16.30 -3.26
CA ASP A 347 -5.77 15.06 -2.53
C ASP A 347 -5.16 15.32 -1.14
N VAL A 348 -4.48 16.46 -0.98
CA VAL A 348 -3.89 16.89 0.31
C VAL A 348 -4.86 17.74 1.14
N ASN A 349 -6.04 18.09 0.60
CA ASN A 349 -6.94 19.08 1.20
C ASN A 349 -8.43 18.71 1.14
N VAL A 350 -8.77 17.41 1.14
CA VAL A 350 -10.16 16.96 1.28
C VAL A 350 -10.81 17.51 2.56
N LEU A 351 -10.02 17.72 3.62
CA LEU A 351 -10.42 18.39 4.86
C LEU A 351 -10.90 19.84 4.66
N LYS A 352 -10.47 20.55 3.61
CA LYS A 352 -10.85 21.95 3.37
C LYS A 352 -12.25 22.11 2.81
N ASN A 353 -12.87 21.06 2.25
CA ASN A 353 -14.22 21.12 1.73
C ASN A 353 -15.01 19.81 1.87
N ILE A 354 -15.05 19.29 3.11
CA ILE A 354 -15.83 18.09 3.47
C ILE A 354 -17.28 18.14 2.95
N PRO A 355 -18.06 19.23 3.10
CA PRO A 355 -19.45 19.25 2.63
C PRO A 355 -19.58 18.99 1.12
N LYS A 356 -18.71 19.59 0.30
CA LYS A 356 -18.72 19.39 -1.16
C LYS A 356 -18.31 17.97 -1.53
N TYR A 357 -17.34 17.40 -0.82
CA TYR A 357 -16.94 16.00 -1.01
C TYR A 357 -18.10 15.04 -0.73
N LEU A 358 -18.81 15.23 0.39
CA LEU A 358 -19.96 14.40 0.76
C LEU A 358 -21.13 14.56 -0.22
N GLU A 359 -21.36 15.78 -0.73
CA GLU A 359 -22.36 16.02 -1.76
C GLU A 359 -22.02 15.31 -3.08
N ASP A 360 -20.75 15.34 -3.50
CA ASP A 360 -20.25 14.59 -4.65
C ASP A 360 -20.44 13.09 -4.48
N LEU A 361 -20.03 12.55 -3.32
CA LEU A 361 -20.18 11.14 -3.00
C LEU A 361 -21.66 10.70 -3.01
N HIS A 362 -22.55 11.48 -2.38
CA HIS A 362 -23.99 11.21 -2.37
C HIS A 362 -24.58 11.22 -3.79
N ARG A 363 -24.13 12.16 -4.64
CA ARG A 363 -24.53 12.25 -6.04
C ARG A 363 -24.07 11.03 -6.83
N ARG A 364 -22.84 10.56 -6.65
CA ARG A 364 -22.30 9.35 -7.28
C ARG A 364 -23.08 8.10 -6.87
N TYR A 365 -23.36 7.93 -5.58
CA TYR A 365 -24.22 6.82 -5.12
C TYR A 365 -25.61 6.85 -5.76
N ARG A 366 -26.19 8.04 -5.98
CA ARG A 366 -27.49 8.17 -6.65
C ARG A 366 -27.41 7.83 -8.14
N ARG A 367 -26.27 8.06 -8.79
CA ARG A 367 -26.03 7.67 -10.19
C ARG A 367 -25.85 6.15 -10.30
N GLY A 368 -25.04 5.54 -9.43
CA GLY A 368 -24.70 4.12 -9.47
C GLY A 368 -25.85 3.15 -9.20
N VAL A 369 -27.01 3.64 -8.73
CA VAL A 369 -28.21 2.81 -8.45
C VAL A 369 -29.23 2.77 -9.60
N LYS A 370 -28.93 3.38 -10.75
CA LYS A 370 -29.80 3.42 -11.94
C LYS A 370 -29.89 2.03 -12.62
N PRO A 371 -30.85 1.77 -13.53
CA PRO A 371 -31.17 0.43 -14.04
C PRO A 371 -30.02 -0.35 -14.72
N ASN A 372 -28.96 0.32 -15.17
CA ASN A 372 -27.75 -0.32 -15.71
C ASN A 372 -26.70 -0.62 -14.62
N ALA A 373 -27.08 -0.67 -13.35
CA ALA A 373 -26.17 -0.91 -12.22
C ALA A 373 -25.47 -2.29 -12.25
N SER A 374 -25.83 -3.19 -13.18
CA SER A 374 -25.19 -4.49 -13.37
C SER A 374 -23.73 -4.39 -13.81
N GLU A 375 -23.26 -3.22 -14.23
CA GLU A 375 -21.88 -3.01 -14.71
C GLU A 375 -21.01 -2.27 -13.66
N GLN A 376 -21.52 -2.01 -12.46
CA GLN A 376 -20.77 -1.23 -11.46
C GLN A 376 -19.60 -2.02 -10.89
N VAL A 377 -18.44 -1.37 -10.79
CA VAL A 377 -17.27 -1.88 -10.05
C VAL A 377 -17.22 -1.20 -8.68
N VAL A 378 -17.11 -2.01 -7.62
CA VAL A 378 -17.04 -1.50 -6.25
C VAL A 378 -15.60 -1.35 -5.81
N ILE A 379 -15.23 -0.15 -5.36
CA ILE A 379 -13.90 0.19 -4.87
C ILE A 379 -14.00 0.51 -3.38
N ASN A 380 -13.32 -0.27 -2.52
CA ASN A 380 -13.31 -0.03 -1.09
C ASN A 380 -12.13 0.87 -0.72
N ILE A 381 -12.40 1.92 0.05
CA ILE A 381 -11.40 2.87 0.54
C ILE A 381 -11.37 2.79 2.06
N SER A 382 -10.22 2.42 2.62
CA SER A 382 -10.03 2.32 4.06
C SER A 382 -9.57 3.65 4.65
N PRO A 383 -10.07 4.02 5.85
CA PRO A 383 -9.50 5.10 6.64
C PRO A 383 -8.11 4.71 7.21
N PRO A 384 -7.32 5.68 7.69
CA PRO A 384 -5.90 5.49 7.96
C PRO A 384 -5.57 5.16 9.42
N VAL A 385 -4.37 4.64 9.67
CA VAL A 385 -3.79 4.62 11.03
C VAL A 385 -3.36 6.02 11.45
N LEU A 386 -2.93 6.86 10.51
CA LEU A 386 -2.63 8.27 10.72
C LEU A 386 -3.79 8.97 11.46
N PRO A 387 -3.52 9.72 12.55
CA PRO A 387 -4.57 10.36 13.34
C PRO A 387 -5.10 11.66 12.68
N VAL A 388 -5.36 11.66 11.36
CA VAL A 388 -6.21 12.69 10.74
C VAL A 388 -7.63 12.57 11.33
N TYR A 389 -8.10 11.34 11.49
CA TYR A 389 -9.27 11.00 12.30
C TYR A 389 -8.85 10.15 13.50
N LEU A 390 -9.72 9.26 14.00
CA LEU A 390 -9.28 8.27 14.97
C LEU A 390 -8.54 7.14 14.24
N PRO A 391 -7.35 6.72 14.72
CA PRO A 391 -6.61 5.61 14.13
C PRO A 391 -7.43 4.34 14.02
N THR A 392 -7.28 3.65 12.90
CA THR A 392 -8.21 2.58 12.53
C THR A 392 -7.59 1.57 11.56
N PHE A 393 -8.22 0.40 11.47
CA PHE A 393 -7.96 -0.65 10.48
C PHE A 393 -9.24 -1.50 10.34
N ARG A 394 -9.30 -2.40 9.34
CA ARG A 394 -10.42 -3.32 9.20
C ARG A 394 -9.98 -4.78 9.05
N ILE A 395 -10.83 -5.67 9.54
CA ILE A 395 -10.74 -7.11 9.29
C ILE A 395 -11.85 -7.50 8.33
N VAL A 396 -11.48 -8.05 7.18
CA VAL A 396 -12.43 -8.51 6.16
C VAL A 396 -12.64 -10.01 6.30
N HIS A 397 -13.90 -10.43 6.19
CA HIS A 397 -14.36 -11.80 6.39
C HIS A 397 -14.74 -12.45 5.06
N TYR A 398 -14.29 -13.68 4.83
CA TYR A 398 -14.53 -14.43 3.60
C TYR A 398 -14.82 -15.91 3.87
N ASN A 399 -15.48 -16.55 2.91
CA ASN A 399 -15.94 -17.93 3.05
C ASN A 399 -14.80 -18.95 2.96
N VAL A 400 -14.71 -19.83 3.96
CA VAL A 400 -13.74 -20.94 4.03
C VAL A 400 -14.40 -22.31 4.23
N ASP A 401 -15.74 -22.40 4.21
CA ASP A 401 -16.50 -23.60 4.61
C ASP A 401 -16.18 -24.85 3.76
N ASP A 402 -16.10 -24.69 2.44
CA ASP A 402 -15.76 -25.77 1.50
C ASP A 402 -14.80 -25.23 0.44
N ILE A 403 -13.55 -25.69 0.50
CA ILE A 403 -12.47 -25.25 -0.40
C ILE A 403 -12.72 -25.61 -1.87
N GLU A 404 -13.57 -26.59 -2.16
CA GLU A 404 -13.95 -26.98 -3.51
C GLU A 404 -15.21 -26.26 -4.00
N SER A 405 -15.90 -25.53 -3.12
CA SER A 405 -17.06 -24.74 -3.48
C SER A 405 -16.67 -23.53 -4.33
N PRO A 406 -17.44 -23.19 -5.39
CA PRO A 406 -17.29 -21.93 -6.12
C PRO A 406 -17.43 -20.67 -5.24
N ALA A 407 -18.05 -20.82 -4.07
CA ALA A 407 -18.23 -19.75 -3.10
C ALA A 407 -17.04 -19.57 -2.15
N PHE A 408 -16.01 -20.43 -2.20
CA PHE A 408 -14.79 -20.24 -1.43
C PHE A 408 -14.13 -18.92 -1.82
N GLY A 409 -13.73 -18.12 -0.82
CA GLY A 409 -13.18 -16.78 -1.04
C GLY A 409 -14.21 -15.67 -1.26
N ASP A 410 -15.51 -15.99 -1.36
CA ASP A 410 -16.54 -14.94 -1.42
C ASP A 410 -16.62 -14.17 -0.10
N LEU A 411 -16.81 -12.86 -0.18
CA LEU A 411 -16.75 -11.96 0.96
C LEU A 411 -18.09 -11.87 1.70
N HIS A 412 -18.07 -12.06 3.02
CA HIS A 412 -19.24 -11.95 3.90
C HIS A 412 -19.45 -10.54 4.46
N GLY A 413 -18.36 -9.85 4.79
CA GLY A 413 -18.44 -8.58 5.48
C GLY A 413 -17.08 -8.08 5.94
N TYR A 414 -17.07 -6.95 6.63
CA TYR A 414 -15.89 -6.55 7.39
C TYR A 414 -16.29 -5.94 8.74
N SER A 415 -15.33 -5.97 9.66
CA SER A 415 -15.36 -5.32 10.96
C SER A 415 -14.38 -4.15 10.96
N GLN A 416 -14.88 -2.93 11.19
CA GLN A 416 -14.06 -1.73 11.30
C GLN A 416 -13.68 -1.51 12.77
N TYR A 417 -12.39 -1.31 13.05
CA TYR A 417 -11.86 -1.08 14.40
C TYR A 417 -11.30 0.32 14.51
N PHE A 418 -11.50 0.98 15.64
CA PHE A 418 -10.95 2.32 15.88
C PHE A 418 -10.36 2.45 17.27
N SER A 419 -9.47 3.43 17.47
CA SER A 419 -8.94 3.77 18.78
C SER A 419 -9.03 5.25 19.09
N ASN A 420 -9.56 5.58 20.27
CA ASN A 420 -9.65 6.95 20.73
C ASN A 420 -8.32 7.41 21.35
N VAL A 421 -7.39 7.87 20.51
CA VAL A 421 -6.08 8.36 20.95
C VAL A 421 -6.19 9.55 21.90
N THR A 422 -7.21 10.39 21.78
CA THR A 422 -7.47 11.49 22.73
C THR A 422 -7.77 10.96 24.14
N TYR A 423 -8.52 9.86 24.24
CA TYR A 423 -8.77 9.18 25.50
C TYR A 423 -7.49 8.52 26.03
N TRP A 424 -6.79 7.72 25.21
CA TRP A 424 -5.61 6.97 25.65
C TRP A 424 -4.42 7.86 26.00
N ASN A 425 -4.25 9.01 25.35
CA ASN A 425 -3.27 10.03 25.74
C ASN A 425 -3.50 10.53 27.18
N LYS A 426 -4.75 10.57 27.66
CA LYS A 426 -5.12 11.02 29.01
C LYS A 426 -5.13 9.89 30.04
N HIS A 427 -5.28 8.64 29.61
CA HIS A 427 -5.53 7.48 30.48
C HIS A 427 -4.45 6.39 30.37
N GLN A 428 -3.20 6.77 30.12
CA GLN A 428 -2.08 5.82 30.13
C GLN A 428 -1.99 5.08 31.48
N PRO A 429 -1.90 3.75 31.49
CA PRO A 429 -1.84 2.97 32.72
C PRO A 429 -0.52 3.22 33.45
N LYS A 430 -0.55 3.18 34.79
CA LYS A 430 0.65 3.39 35.63
C LYS A 430 1.69 2.25 35.50
N LYS A 431 1.26 1.07 35.05
CA LYS A 431 2.09 -0.07 34.70
C LYS A 431 1.64 -0.57 33.33
N LEU A 432 2.58 -0.65 32.39
CA LEU A 432 2.31 -1.20 31.07
C LEU A 432 2.29 -2.73 31.14
N PRO A 433 1.46 -3.40 30.32
CA PRO A 433 1.59 -4.84 30.10
C PRO A 433 3.01 -5.17 29.63
N THR A 434 3.53 -6.32 30.03
CA THR A 434 4.80 -6.81 29.50
C THR A 434 4.61 -7.10 28.01
N PRO A 435 5.46 -6.57 27.11
CA PRO A 435 5.42 -6.95 25.69
C PRO A 435 5.52 -8.47 25.54
N LEU A 436 4.89 -9.02 24.51
CA LEU A 436 5.19 -10.38 24.08
C LEU A 436 6.68 -10.42 23.67
N ASP A 437 7.36 -11.44 24.19
CA ASP A 437 8.78 -11.73 24.10
C ASP A 437 9.69 -11.02 25.12
N GLY A 438 10.27 -11.86 25.97
CA GLY A 438 11.38 -11.51 26.82
C GLY A 438 12.65 -11.22 26.02
N GLU A 439 13.34 -10.19 26.48
CA GLU A 439 14.75 -9.84 26.30
C GLU A 439 15.17 -8.80 25.25
N GLU A 440 16.03 -7.94 25.80
CA GLU A 440 17.09 -7.14 25.19
C GLU A 440 16.81 -6.50 23.83
N SER A 441 16.78 -5.17 23.86
CA SER A 441 17.11 -4.30 22.74
C SER A 441 18.11 -4.96 21.78
N VAL A 442 17.60 -5.48 20.67
CA VAL A 442 18.39 -6.07 19.60
C VAL A 442 19.45 -5.04 19.20
N LYS A 443 20.70 -5.32 19.54
CA LYS A 443 21.83 -4.65 18.91
C LYS A 443 21.77 -5.07 17.45
N LEU A 444 21.20 -4.21 16.61
CA LEU A 444 21.33 -4.25 15.16
C LEU A 444 22.79 -4.60 14.83
N LYS A 445 23.01 -5.80 14.29
CA LYS A 445 24.29 -6.15 13.68
C LYS A 445 24.52 -5.12 12.59
N LYS A 446 25.66 -4.42 12.67
CA LYS A 446 26.21 -3.66 11.55
C LYS A 446 26.32 -4.61 10.36
N ARG A 447 25.39 -4.53 9.42
CA ARG A 447 25.68 -4.85 8.02
C ARG A 447 26.29 -3.58 7.45
N ASP A 448 27.50 -3.76 6.96
CA ASP A 448 28.46 -2.80 6.41
C ASP A 448 27.85 -1.47 5.94
N GLU A 449 28.16 -0.41 6.69
CA GLU A 449 27.89 1.01 6.36
C GLU A 449 28.91 1.57 5.32
N ASP A 450 29.76 0.72 4.76
CA ASP A 450 30.88 1.13 3.91
C ASP A 450 30.69 0.63 2.46
N ASP A 451 29.58 0.99 1.78
CA ASP A 451 29.56 1.05 0.30
C ASP A 451 28.34 1.78 -0.29
N LEU A 452 28.04 3.02 0.13
CA LEU A 452 27.06 3.88 -0.59
C LEU A 452 27.41 5.38 -0.49
N THR A 453 28.70 5.72 -0.58
CA THR A 453 29.10 7.08 -0.97
C THR A 453 29.54 7.07 -2.44
N ALA A 454 28.57 6.89 -3.33
CA ALA A 454 28.70 7.35 -4.71
C ALA A 454 28.01 8.71 -4.78
N ASN A 455 28.82 9.77 -4.77
CA ASN A 455 28.42 11.08 -5.23
C ASN A 455 28.18 10.98 -6.74
N ASP A 456 26.93 10.87 -7.17
CA ASP A 456 26.54 11.22 -8.55
C ASP A 456 26.18 12.70 -8.59
N GLU A 457 27.22 13.52 -8.56
CA GLU A 457 27.20 14.85 -9.17
C GLU A 457 28.58 15.11 -9.77
N GLN A 458 28.70 14.89 -11.09
CA GLN A 458 29.69 15.56 -11.95
C GLN A 458 29.30 15.26 -13.41
N SER A 459 29.40 16.17 -14.37
CA SER A 459 30.49 17.13 -14.67
C SER A 459 30.07 17.99 -15.91
N PRO A 460 30.85 18.92 -16.50
CA PRO A 460 32.33 18.96 -16.55
C PRO A 460 33.01 20.33 -16.35
N ASP A 461 34.14 20.33 -15.64
CA ASP A 461 35.37 20.95 -16.15
C ASP A 461 36.62 20.41 -15.43
N ASP A 462 37.71 20.35 -16.18
CA ASP A 462 39.00 19.72 -15.94
C ASP A 462 39.82 20.34 -14.79
N THR A 463 40.52 19.49 -14.04
CA THR A 463 42.00 19.40 -13.99
C THR A 463 42.47 18.75 -12.69
N LEU A 464 43.41 17.81 -12.88
CA LEU A 464 44.13 17.07 -11.86
C LEU A 464 45.11 17.99 -11.12
N ASP A 465 45.20 17.88 -9.80
CA ASP A 465 46.49 18.03 -9.12
C ASP A 465 46.53 17.21 -7.82
N GLU A 466 47.42 16.23 -7.81
CA GLU A 466 47.81 15.46 -6.64
C GLU A 466 48.83 16.26 -5.84
N ASP A 467 48.51 16.65 -4.60
CA ASP A 467 49.45 16.65 -3.47
C ASP A 467 48.87 17.41 -2.27
N ALA A 468 48.71 16.70 -1.14
CA ALA A 468 49.10 17.20 0.20
C ALA A 468 48.57 16.28 1.32
N PHE A 469 49.18 15.10 1.46
CA PHE A 469 49.12 14.33 2.70
C PHE A 469 50.08 14.93 3.74
N LYS A 470 49.61 15.85 4.61
CA LYS A 470 50.34 16.23 5.85
C LYS A 470 49.45 16.41 7.08
N ARG A 471 49.39 15.32 7.86
CA ARG A 471 49.26 15.18 9.33
C ARG A 471 48.93 16.44 10.15
N LYS A 472 47.78 16.44 10.84
CA LYS A 472 47.60 17.12 12.15
C LYS A 472 46.88 16.22 13.17
N LYS A 473 47.31 16.42 14.43
CA LYS A 473 47.19 15.65 15.68
C LYS A 473 45.76 15.43 16.23
N PRO A 474 45.54 14.48 17.16
CA PRO A 474 44.21 14.04 17.58
C PRO A 474 43.52 15.09 18.46
N VAL A 475 42.33 15.53 18.03
CA VAL A 475 41.47 16.42 18.82
C VAL A 475 40.36 15.59 19.45
N HIS A 476 40.35 15.64 20.78
CA HIS A 476 39.32 15.21 21.73
C HIS A 476 38.12 14.37 21.26
N ASN A 477 37.97 13.21 21.91
CA ASN A 477 36.75 12.43 22.10
C ASN A 477 35.48 13.30 22.16
N LYS A 478 34.86 13.57 21.01
CA LYS A 478 33.46 13.97 20.96
C LYS A 478 32.63 12.74 21.26
N LYS A 479 32.02 12.70 22.46
CA LYS A 479 31.02 11.70 22.83
C LYS A 479 29.99 11.64 21.70
N LYS A 480 29.85 10.46 21.08
CA LYS A 480 28.74 10.17 20.15
C LYS A 480 27.43 10.60 20.82
N PRO A 481 26.51 11.29 20.12
CA PRO A 481 25.20 11.59 20.69
C PRO A 481 24.57 10.27 21.12
N LYS A 482 24.19 10.18 22.40
CA LYS A 482 23.41 9.04 22.90
C LYS A 482 22.10 9.03 22.10
N LYS A 483 21.79 7.92 21.43
CA LYS A 483 20.44 7.68 20.90
C LYS A 483 19.44 7.98 22.02
N PRO A 484 18.33 8.71 21.76
CA PRO A 484 17.31 8.91 22.78
C PRO A 484 16.89 7.54 23.30
N LYS A 485 16.92 7.34 24.62
CA LYS A 485 16.31 6.15 25.23
C LYS A 485 14.83 6.24 24.88
N GLN A 486 14.34 5.37 24.00
CA GLN A 486 12.90 5.23 23.77
C GLN A 486 12.28 4.92 25.14
N GLY A 487 11.31 5.74 25.55
CA GLY A 487 10.46 5.43 26.69
C GLY A 487 9.68 4.14 26.40
N PRO A 488 9.00 3.57 27.40
CA PRO A 488 8.19 2.39 27.13
C PRO A 488 7.06 2.73 26.14
N MET A 489 6.69 1.78 25.28
CA MET A 489 5.65 1.99 24.26
C MET A 489 4.34 2.44 24.93
N PRO A 490 3.62 3.42 24.35
CA PRO A 490 2.35 3.86 24.89
C PRO A 490 1.31 2.74 24.78
N TYR A 491 0.39 2.69 25.73
CA TYR A 491 -0.72 1.74 25.72
C TYR A 491 -1.87 2.26 24.86
N LEU A 492 -2.44 1.36 24.05
CA LEU A 492 -3.54 1.62 23.13
C LEU A 492 -4.42 0.37 23.06
N GLU A 493 -5.75 0.57 23.01
CA GLU A 493 -6.70 -0.50 22.71
C GLU A 493 -7.64 -0.05 21.59
N PHE A 494 -8.05 -1.00 20.77
CA PHE A 494 -9.05 -0.79 19.73
C PHE A 494 -10.42 -1.33 20.17
N ALA A 495 -11.46 -0.63 19.75
CA ALA A 495 -12.84 -1.07 19.88
C ALA A 495 -13.41 -1.33 18.49
N LEU A 496 -14.38 -2.24 18.42
CA LEU A 496 -15.21 -2.40 17.22
C LEU A 496 -16.03 -1.13 17.03
N GLU A 497 -15.90 -0.50 15.87
CA GLU A 497 -16.70 0.66 15.46
C GLU A 497 -18.05 0.20 14.94
N TYR A 498 -18.04 -0.61 13.88
CA TYR A 498 -19.22 -1.16 13.23
C TYR A 498 -18.87 -2.43 12.44
N THR A 499 -19.90 -3.20 12.08
CA THR A 499 -19.79 -4.25 11.05
C THR A 499 -20.73 -3.97 9.89
N THR A 500 -20.34 -4.40 8.68
CA THR A 500 -21.19 -4.25 7.50
C THR A 500 -22.52 -4.99 7.64
N GLU A 501 -22.54 -6.13 8.34
CA GLU A 501 -23.75 -6.91 8.58
C GLU A 501 -24.70 -6.20 9.55
N LYS A 502 -24.22 -5.88 10.75
CA LYS A 502 -25.08 -5.43 11.84
C LYS A 502 -25.53 -3.99 11.67
N ASP A 503 -24.60 -3.11 11.27
CA ASP A 503 -24.81 -1.67 11.28
C ASP A 503 -25.19 -1.13 9.89
N LEU A 504 -24.69 -1.77 8.82
CA LEU A 504 -25.07 -1.42 7.45
C LEU A 504 -26.13 -2.35 6.85
N GLY A 505 -26.48 -3.46 7.49
CA GLY A 505 -27.51 -4.40 7.00
C GLY A 505 -27.11 -5.14 5.72
N MET A 506 -25.81 -5.33 5.48
CA MET A 506 -25.28 -6.01 4.30
C MET A 506 -25.13 -7.50 4.55
N LYS A 507 -25.56 -8.33 3.61
CA LYS A 507 -25.55 -9.80 3.75
C LYS A 507 -24.20 -10.42 3.38
N ASP A 508 -23.52 -9.75 2.47
CA ASP A 508 -22.24 -10.08 1.86
C ASP A 508 -21.62 -8.76 1.35
N LEU A 509 -20.41 -8.82 0.81
CA LEU A 509 -19.78 -7.69 0.11
C LEU A 509 -19.87 -7.82 -1.42
N SER A 510 -20.90 -8.52 -1.93
CA SER A 510 -21.15 -8.58 -3.37
C SER A 510 -21.49 -7.20 -3.92
N ARG A 511 -21.26 -7.03 -5.23
CA ARG A 511 -21.65 -5.81 -5.97
C ARG A 511 -23.11 -5.41 -5.67
N ASP A 512 -24.02 -6.37 -5.69
CA ASP A 512 -25.44 -6.11 -5.52
C ASP A 512 -25.78 -5.62 -4.10
N SER A 513 -25.07 -6.11 -3.06
CA SER A 513 -25.18 -5.60 -1.69
C SER A 513 -24.67 -4.17 -1.55
N TRP A 514 -23.57 -3.82 -2.22
CA TRP A 514 -23.05 -2.44 -2.26
C TRP A 514 -23.99 -1.49 -3.00
N VAL A 515 -24.54 -1.90 -4.14
CA VAL A 515 -25.54 -1.11 -4.87
C VAL A 515 -26.82 -0.95 -4.04
N ASP A 516 -27.24 -1.97 -3.29
CA ASP A 516 -28.36 -1.83 -2.37
C ASP A 516 -28.07 -0.85 -1.23
N LEU A 517 -26.86 -0.91 -0.65
CA LEU A 517 -26.42 0.07 0.36
C LEU A 517 -26.49 1.50 -0.22
N ALA A 518 -25.90 1.74 -1.39
CA ALA A 518 -25.96 3.04 -2.07
C ALA A 518 -27.41 3.51 -2.31
N ARG A 519 -28.32 2.58 -2.65
CA ARG A 519 -29.75 2.88 -2.82
C ARG A 519 -30.41 3.29 -1.51
N ARG A 520 -30.07 2.63 -0.40
CA ARG A 520 -30.57 2.97 0.94
C ARG A 520 -30.01 4.29 1.46
N LEU A 521 -28.77 4.63 1.15
CA LEU A 521 -28.13 5.90 1.50
C LEU A 521 -28.68 7.11 0.73
N THR A 522 -29.24 6.89 -0.46
CA THR A 522 -29.69 7.97 -1.36
C THR A 522 -31.20 8.10 -1.51
N ARG A 523 -31.97 7.23 -0.86
CA ARG A 523 -33.43 7.25 -0.88
C ARG A 523 -33.96 8.55 -0.27
N LYS A 524 -35.08 9.05 -0.79
CA LYS A 524 -35.78 10.20 -0.17
C LYS A 524 -36.51 9.75 1.09
N GLY A 525 -36.34 10.50 2.19
CA GLY A 525 -37.11 10.32 3.42
C GLY A 525 -36.25 10.43 4.68
N LYS A 526 -36.89 10.75 5.80
CA LYS A 526 -36.22 11.02 7.09
C LYS A 526 -35.35 9.86 7.59
N GLU A 527 -35.78 8.62 7.40
CA GLU A 527 -35.00 7.44 7.81
C GLU A 527 -33.71 7.29 6.98
N SER A 528 -33.77 7.55 5.68
CA SER A 528 -32.57 7.50 4.81
C SER A 528 -31.63 8.67 5.10
N GLU A 529 -32.16 9.87 5.38
CA GLU A 529 -31.34 11.01 5.83
C GLU A 529 -30.63 10.72 7.16
N LYS A 530 -31.31 10.07 8.10
CA LYS A 530 -30.71 9.63 9.37
C LYS A 530 -29.64 8.55 9.13
N PHE A 531 -29.92 7.59 8.25
CA PHE A 531 -28.96 6.54 7.90
C PHE A 531 -27.72 7.11 7.20
N TRP A 532 -27.89 8.06 6.28
CA TRP A 532 -26.80 8.81 5.66
C TRP A 532 -25.93 9.52 6.70
N ARG A 533 -26.53 10.22 7.67
CA ARG A 533 -25.77 10.88 8.74
C ARG A 533 -24.95 9.87 9.57
N SER A 534 -25.56 8.75 9.95
CA SER A 534 -24.84 7.69 10.66
C SER A 534 -23.70 7.10 9.83
N TYR A 535 -23.90 6.95 8.52
CA TYR A 535 -22.85 6.49 7.61
C TYR A 535 -21.72 7.53 7.51
N VAL A 536 -22.05 8.81 7.43
CA VAL A 536 -21.07 9.91 7.44
C VAL A 536 -20.25 9.95 8.73
N ASP A 537 -20.85 9.67 9.89
CA ASP A 537 -20.10 9.55 11.14
C ASP A 537 -19.01 8.45 11.05
N ASN A 538 -19.30 7.34 10.36
CA ASN A 538 -18.33 6.26 10.09
C ASN A 538 -17.26 6.68 9.05
N ILE A 539 -17.62 7.46 8.01
CA ILE A 539 -16.65 8.01 7.03
C ILE A 539 -15.48 8.69 7.74
N PHE A 540 -15.77 9.35 8.86
CA PHE A 540 -14.82 10.10 9.66
C PHE A 540 -14.43 9.42 10.97
N VAL A 541 -14.64 8.11 11.09
CA VAL A 541 -14.21 7.30 12.25
C VAL A 541 -14.62 7.94 13.58
N GLN A 542 -15.89 8.35 13.69
CA GLN A 542 -16.50 8.97 14.88
C GLN A 542 -15.90 10.32 15.34
N THR A 543 -15.15 11.02 14.49
CA THR A 543 -14.52 12.32 14.86
C THR A 543 -15.39 13.53 14.58
N MET A 544 -16.23 13.49 13.55
CA MET A 544 -17.13 14.59 13.22
C MET A 544 -18.29 14.58 14.22
N ARG A 545 -18.51 15.70 14.92
CA ARG A 545 -19.71 15.89 15.74
C ARG A 545 -20.76 16.59 14.88
N ASN A 546 -22.05 16.24 15.10
CA ASN A 546 -23.28 16.81 14.48
C ASN A 546 -23.37 18.35 14.31
N LYS A 547 -22.40 19.15 14.75
CA LYS A 547 -22.35 20.60 14.55
C LYS A 547 -21.60 21.03 13.29
N GLU A 548 -20.89 20.13 12.62
CA GLU A 548 -20.06 20.39 11.44
C GLU A 548 -20.62 19.77 10.14
N LEU A 549 -21.72 19.03 10.25
CA LEU A 549 -22.54 18.46 9.17
C LEU A 549 -23.88 19.20 9.11
#